data_AF-A0A7J6QLI4-F1
#
_entry.id   AF-A0A7J6QLI4-F1
#
_cell.length_a   1.000
_cell.length_b   1.000
_cell.length_c   1.000
_cell.angle_alpha   90.00
_cell.angle_beta   90.00
_cell.angle_gamma   90.00
#
_symmetry.space_group_name_H-M   'P 1'
#
loop_
_entity.id
_entity.type
_entity.pdbx_description
1 polymer ?
#
loop_
_entity_poly.entity_id
_entity_poly.type
_entity_poly.pdbx_seq_one_letter_code
_entity_poly.pdbx_strand_id
1 'polypeptide(L)'
;AAVLFRAGRARRSLTGDSPVKLLELEAEEVNSASLMVRIHGGTEPLDSTGIHPESYDRARQLKLLMSTYKGEGFNSLLQYSTCDEDSEQARTTSAEVLTELVEAGKDVRLEHPERYRPPEIEYPPYKGPCGNGVLEV
;
A
#
# COMPACT_ATOMS: atom_id res chain seq x y z
N ALA A 1 13.22 -2.89 -11.16
CA ALA A 1 13.98 -3.27 -9.96
C ALA A 1 13.02 -3.96 -9.01
N ALA A 2 13.25 -5.23 -8.68
CA ALA A 2 12.40 -5.97 -7.73
C ALA A 2 12.98 -5.81 -6.33
N VAL A 3 12.20 -5.29 -5.38
CA VAL A 3 12.58 -5.25 -3.97
C VAL A 3 12.04 -6.54 -3.35
N LEU A 4 12.96 -7.45 -3.01
CA LEU A 4 12.63 -8.74 -2.42
C LEU A 4 12.74 -8.61 -0.89
N PHE A 5 11.60 -8.52 -0.19
CA PHE A 5 11.58 -8.55 1.27
C PHE A 5 11.63 -10.01 1.74
N ARG A 6 12.66 -10.38 2.49
CA ARG A 6 12.79 -11.73 3.06
C ARG A 6 13.10 -11.63 4.53
N ALA A 7 12.11 -11.92 5.37
CA ALA A 7 12.33 -12.15 6.79
C ALA A 7 13.09 -13.46 6.97
N GLY A 8 14.35 -13.41 7.38
CA GLY A 8 15.09 -14.59 7.81
C GLY A 8 16.54 -14.66 7.33
N ARG A 9 17.43 -14.87 8.33
CA ARG A 9 18.87 -15.17 8.29
C ARG A 9 19.54 -15.30 6.91
N ALA A 10 20.50 -14.41 6.70
CA ALA A 10 21.44 -14.36 5.59
C ALA A 10 21.92 -15.73 5.10
N ARG A 11 21.58 -16.06 3.85
CA ARG A 11 22.40 -16.95 3.01
C ARG A 11 22.97 -16.11 1.87
N ARG A 12 24.29 -16.01 1.83
CA ARG A 12 25.02 -15.35 0.73
C ARG A 12 24.78 -16.14 -0.55
N SER A 13 24.18 -15.51 -1.56
CA SER A 13 24.23 -16.02 -2.93
C SER A 13 25.49 -15.48 -3.61
N LEU A 14 26.38 -16.39 -3.98
CA LEU A 14 27.54 -16.14 -4.82
C LEU A 14 27.10 -16.17 -6.29
N THR A 15 26.57 -15.08 -6.83
CA THR A 15 26.45 -14.90 -8.30
C THR A 15 26.24 -13.43 -8.66
N GLY A 16 27.35 -12.73 -8.91
CA GLY A 16 27.66 -12.18 -10.23
C GLY A 16 26.92 -10.98 -10.82
N ASP A 17 25.76 -10.52 -10.34
CA ASP A 17 25.07 -9.38 -10.98
C ASP A 17 24.56 -8.35 -9.96
N SER A 18 25.11 -7.14 -10.03
CA SER A 18 24.71 -5.87 -9.38
C SER A 18 24.39 -5.94 -7.87
N PRO A 19 25.09 -5.22 -6.98
CA PRO A 19 24.77 -5.25 -5.55
C PRO A 19 23.44 -4.53 -5.31
N VAL A 20 22.34 -5.27 -5.36
CA VAL A 20 21.13 -4.88 -4.64
C VAL A 20 21.56 -4.84 -3.18
N LYS A 21 21.76 -3.63 -2.63
CA LYS A 21 21.94 -3.46 -1.19
C LYS A 21 20.67 -3.96 -0.55
N LEU A 22 20.71 -5.20 -0.07
CA LEU A 22 19.74 -5.72 0.88
C LEU A 22 19.86 -4.84 2.12
N LEU A 23 18.95 -3.89 2.24
CA LEU A 23 18.73 -3.18 3.49
C LEU A 23 18.07 -4.21 4.41
N GLU A 24 18.82 -4.66 5.41
CA GLU A 24 18.26 -5.40 6.54
C GLU A 24 17.49 -4.37 7.36
N LEU A 25 16.18 -4.32 7.13
CA LEU A 25 15.26 -3.55 7.97
C LEU A 25 14.81 -4.43 9.12
N GLU A 26 14.69 -3.84 10.29
CA GLU A 26 14.16 -4.54 11.46
C GLU A 26 12.67 -4.87 11.25
N ALA A 27 12.17 -5.92 11.90
CA ALA A 27 10.80 -6.41 11.67
C ALA A 27 9.72 -5.34 11.93
N GLU A 28 9.94 -4.46 12.91
CA GLU A 28 9.04 -3.34 13.24
C GLU A 28 9.01 -2.27 12.14
N GLU A 29 10.16 -2.01 11.50
CA GLU A 29 10.28 -1.06 10.40
C GLU A 29 9.59 -1.59 9.14
N VAL A 30 9.74 -2.89 8.86
CA VAL A 30 9.02 -3.56 7.77
C VAL A 30 7.52 -3.50 8.00
N ASN A 31 7.06 -3.74 9.24
CA ASN A 31 5.65 -3.70 9.58
C ASN A 31 5.06 -2.31 9.30
N SER A 32 5.72 -1.26 9.77
CA SER A 32 5.27 0.12 9.59
C SER A 32 5.33 0.58 8.12
N ALA A 33 6.36 0.15 7.38
CA ALA A 33 6.54 0.51 5.97
C ALA A 33 5.59 -0.26 5.03
N SER A 34 5.11 -1.44 5.44
CA SER A 34 4.26 -2.30 4.60
C SER A 34 2.96 -1.63 4.13
N LEU A 35 2.45 -0.64 4.88
CA LEU A 35 1.25 0.14 4.52
C LEU A 35 1.48 1.10 3.35
N MET A 36 2.72 1.53 3.12
CA MET A 36 3.04 2.62 2.18
C MET A 36 3.61 2.14 0.86
N VAL A 37 4.07 0.88 0.80
CA VAL A 37 4.71 0.32 -0.38
C VAL A 37 3.74 -0.62 -1.09
N ARG A 38 3.38 -0.29 -2.33
CA ARG A 38 2.57 -1.15 -3.20
C ARG A 38 3.45 -1.80 -4.27
N ILE A 39 3.32 -3.11 -4.44
CA ILE A 39 4.09 -3.89 -5.43
C ILE A 39 3.12 -4.35 -6.53
N HIS A 40 3.25 -3.76 -7.72
CA HIS A 40 2.50 -4.19 -8.90
C HIS A 40 3.23 -5.32 -9.64
N GLY A 41 2.48 -6.35 -10.06
CA GLY A 41 3.04 -7.51 -10.79
C GLY A 41 3.83 -8.49 -9.92
N GLY A 42 3.66 -8.42 -8.59
CA GLY A 42 4.19 -9.41 -7.65
C GLY A 42 3.44 -10.75 -7.70
N THR A 43 3.96 -11.73 -6.96
CA THR A 43 3.30 -13.04 -6.80
C THR A 43 2.12 -13.01 -5.85
N GLU A 44 2.14 -12.09 -4.87
CA GLU A 44 1.03 -11.86 -3.95
C GLU A 44 0.15 -10.72 -4.50
N PRO A 45 -1.11 -10.99 -4.87
CA PRO A 45 -1.98 -9.98 -5.46
C PRO A 45 -2.36 -8.86 -4.49
N LEU A 46 -2.37 -9.14 -3.18
CA LEU A 46 -2.71 -8.16 -2.15
C LEU A 46 -1.61 -7.10 -1.93
N ASP A 47 -0.36 -7.36 -2.36
CA ASP A 47 0.73 -6.38 -2.26
C ASP A 47 0.47 -5.11 -3.09
N SER A 48 -0.45 -5.18 -4.06
CA SER A 48 -0.84 -4.03 -4.88
C SER A 48 -1.94 -3.16 -4.25
N THR A 49 -2.48 -3.60 -3.11
CA THR A 49 -3.59 -2.94 -2.38
C THR A 49 -3.06 -2.16 -1.17
N GLY A 50 -3.93 -1.39 -0.51
CA GLY A 50 -3.62 -0.77 0.79
C GLY A 50 -3.71 -1.72 1.99
N ILE A 51 -3.95 -3.01 1.79
CA ILE A 51 -4.20 -3.96 2.86
C ILE A 51 -2.88 -4.33 3.56
N HIS A 52 -2.84 -4.21 4.88
CA HIS A 52 -1.70 -4.62 5.69
C HIS A 52 -1.50 -6.15 5.63
N PRO A 53 -0.25 -6.68 5.59
CA PRO A 53 0.02 -8.11 5.58
C PRO A 53 -0.66 -8.90 6.72
N GLU A 54 -0.77 -8.31 7.90
CA GLU A 54 -1.49 -8.90 9.05
C GLU A 54 -2.97 -9.20 8.76
N SER A 55 -3.55 -8.51 7.77
CA SER A 55 -4.96 -8.65 7.37
C SER A 55 -5.15 -9.52 6.13
N TYR A 56 -4.11 -10.15 5.57
CA TYR A 56 -4.21 -10.94 4.33
C TYR A 56 -5.14 -12.14 4.45
N ASP A 57 -5.10 -12.85 5.58
CA ASP A 57 -6.00 -13.99 5.80
C ASP A 57 -7.46 -13.54 5.83
N ARG A 58 -7.74 -12.41 6.48
CA ARG A 58 -9.08 -11.82 6.51
C ARG A 58 -9.52 -11.35 5.12
N ALA A 59 -8.63 -10.70 4.37
CA ALA A 59 -8.91 -10.27 3.00
C ALA A 59 -9.26 -11.46 2.08
N ARG A 60 -8.55 -12.59 2.21
CA ARG A 60 -8.86 -13.82 1.45
C ARG A 60 -10.23 -14.40 1.81
N GLN A 61 -10.57 -14.43 3.10
CA GLN A 61 -11.90 -14.86 3.57
C GLN A 61 -13.00 -13.96 3.01
N LEU A 62 -12.84 -12.63 3.10
CA LEU A 62 -13.80 -11.66 2.61
C LEU A 62 -13.95 -11.75 1.08
N LYS A 63 -12.86 -11.95 0.34
CA LYS A 63 -12.91 -12.16 -1.11
C LYS A 63 -13.67 -13.44 -1.49
N LEU A 64 -13.48 -14.52 -0.75
CA LEU A 64 -14.25 -15.75 -0.96
C LEU A 64 -15.73 -15.52 -0.64
N LEU A 65 -16.01 -14.81 0.45
CA LEU A 65 -17.37 -14.43 0.84
C LEU A 65 -18.04 -13.59 -0.26
N MET A 66 -17.37 -12.57 -0.79
CA MET A 66 -17.85 -11.76 -1.93
C MET A 66 -18.22 -12.62 -3.14
N SER A 67 -17.44 -13.66 -3.44
CA SER A 67 -17.69 -14.54 -4.60
C SER A 67 -18.90 -15.46 -4.43
N THR A 68 -19.31 -15.71 -3.18
CA THR A 68 -20.39 -16.65 -2.83
C THR A 68 -21.65 -15.94 -2.30
N TYR A 69 -21.52 -14.68 -1.90
CA TYR A 69 -22.60 -13.86 -1.38
C TYR A 69 -23.63 -13.54 -2.48
N LYS A 70 -24.89 -13.86 -2.19
CA LYS A 70 -26.03 -13.66 -3.10
C LYS A 70 -26.93 -12.47 -2.72
N GLY A 71 -26.56 -11.73 -1.67
CA GLY A 71 -27.32 -10.55 -1.26
C GLY A 71 -27.03 -9.35 -2.15
N GLU A 72 -27.87 -8.32 -2.03
CA GLU A 72 -27.75 -7.11 -2.83
C GLU A 72 -26.91 -6.04 -2.12
N GLY A 73 -25.84 -5.61 -2.78
CA GLY A 73 -25.11 -4.39 -2.40
C GLY A 73 -24.00 -4.57 -1.35
N PHE A 74 -23.05 -3.63 -1.39
CA PHE A 74 -21.88 -3.60 -0.54
C PHE A 74 -22.22 -3.45 0.96
N ASN A 75 -23.21 -2.62 1.30
CA ASN A 75 -23.60 -2.39 2.69
C ASN A 75 -24.15 -3.64 3.36
N SER A 76 -24.92 -4.45 2.63
CA SER A 76 -25.47 -5.70 3.15
C SER A 76 -24.40 -6.76 3.34
N LEU A 77 -23.42 -6.81 2.43
CA LEU A 77 -22.24 -7.65 2.59
C LEU A 77 -21.39 -7.22 3.79
N LEU A 78 -21.18 -5.91 3.97
CA LEU A 78 -20.43 -5.37 5.09
C LEU A 78 -21.06 -5.78 6.41
N GLN A 79 -22.37 -5.52 6.59
CA GLN A 79 -23.12 -5.93 7.77
C GLN A 79 -23.03 -7.43 8.03
N TYR A 80 -23.14 -8.25 6.97
CA TYR A 80 -23.02 -9.70 7.07
C TYR A 80 -21.62 -10.14 7.49
N SER A 81 -20.58 -9.50 6.98
CA SER A 81 -19.19 -9.87 7.29
C SER A 81 -18.75 -9.49 8.71
N THR A 82 -19.38 -8.45 9.27
CA THR A 82 -19.05 -7.90 10.60
C THR A 82 -20.00 -8.36 11.71
N CYS A 83 -21.02 -9.17 11.41
CA CYS A 83 -22.06 -9.51 12.39
C CYS A 83 -21.54 -10.28 13.60
N ASP A 84 -20.54 -11.13 13.38
CA ASP A 84 -19.95 -12.01 14.40
C ASP A 84 -18.71 -11.39 15.05
N GLU A 85 -18.39 -10.13 14.75
CA GLU A 85 -17.22 -9.47 15.31
C GLU A 85 -17.55 -8.77 16.63
N ASP A 86 -16.88 -9.23 17.69
CA ASP A 86 -17.11 -8.79 19.06
C ASP A 86 -16.54 -7.39 19.36
N SER A 87 -15.58 -6.92 18.55
CA SER A 87 -14.91 -5.63 18.76
C SER A 87 -15.18 -4.64 17.64
N GLU A 88 -15.36 -3.36 17.99
CA GLU A 88 -15.50 -2.27 17.03
C GLU A 88 -14.26 -2.16 16.13
N GLN A 89 -13.07 -2.38 16.68
CA GLN A 89 -11.82 -2.38 15.91
C GLN A 89 -11.83 -3.43 14.80
N ALA A 90 -12.24 -4.66 15.09
CA ALA A 90 -12.35 -5.71 14.08
C ALA A 90 -13.32 -5.32 12.96
N ARG A 91 -14.47 -4.71 13.32
CA ARG A 91 -15.47 -4.27 12.35
C ARG A 91 -14.92 -3.21 11.41
N THR A 92 -14.20 -2.25 11.97
CA THR A 92 -13.53 -1.20 11.20
C THR A 92 -12.50 -1.80 10.26
N THR A 93 -11.63 -2.69 10.75
CA THR A 93 -10.62 -3.35 9.91
C THR A 93 -11.25 -4.19 8.80
N SER A 94 -12.30 -4.96 9.10
CA SER A 94 -13.03 -5.73 8.08
C SER A 94 -13.70 -4.81 7.04
N ALA A 95 -14.23 -3.66 7.46
CA ALA A 95 -14.79 -2.66 6.56
C ALA A 95 -13.74 -2.04 5.63
N GLU A 96 -12.58 -1.66 6.18
CA GLU A 96 -11.45 -1.10 5.43
C GLU A 96 -10.92 -2.11 4.41
N VAL A 97 -10.70 -3.37 4.85
CA VAL A 97 -10.26 -4.45 3.97
C VAL A 97 -11.27 -4.70 2.85
N LEU A 98 -12.56 -4.75 3.17
CA LEU A 98 -13.60 -4.96 2.17
C LEU A 98 -13.67 -3.81 1.16
N THR A 99 -13.50 -2.57 1.62
CA THR A 99 -13.45 -1.37 0.78
C THR A 99 -12.25 -1.43 -0.16
N GLU A 100 -11.05 -1.74 0.36
CA GLU A 100 -9.84 -1.91 -0.45
C GLU A 100 -9.95 -3.07 -1.45
N LEU A 101 -10.66 -4.16 -1.14
CA LEU A 101 -10.88 -5.25 -2.09
C LEU A 101 -11.79 -4.85 -3.26
N VAL A 102 -12.75 -3.94 -3.03
CA VAL A 102 -13.66 -3.44 -4.07
C VAL A 102 -13.02 -2.31 -4.87
N GLU A 103 -12.31 -1.42 -4.19
CA GLU A 103 -11.77 -0.18 -4.75
C GLU A 103 -10.24 -0.22 -4.88
N ALA A 104 -9.65 -1.41 -4.99
CA ALA A 104 -8.21 -1.61 -5.02
C ALA A 104 -7.51 -0.64 -5.99
N GLY A 105 -6.63 0.20 -5.45
CA GLY A 105 -5.83 1.14 -6.24
C GLY A 105 -6.55 2.42 -6.65
N LYS A 106 -7.71 2.75 -6.07
CA LYS A 106 -8.32 4.08 -6.22
C LYS A 106 -7.36 5.15 -5.74
N ASP A 107 -7.12 6.14 -6.57
CA ASP A 107 -6.34 7.31 -6.21
C ASP A 107 -7.27 8.37 -5.59
N VAL A 108 -7.23 8.50 -4.27
CA VAL A 108 -8.03 9.45 -3.49
C VAL A 108 -7.82 10.90 -3.97
N ARG A 109 -6.68 11.20 -4.59
CA ARG A 109 -6.38 12.53 -5.15
C ARG A 109 -7.28 12.87 -6.34
N LEU A 110 -7.75 11.86 -7.07
CA LEU A 110 -8.65 12.06 -8.22
C LEU A 110 -10.09 12.33 -7.78
N GLU A 111 -10.50 11.82 -6.61
CA GLU A 111 -11.84 12.05 -6.06
C GLU A 111 -11.96 13.39 -5.35
N HIS A 112 -10.86 13.86 -4.74
CA HIS A 112 -10.80 15.12 -3.98
C HIS A 112 -9.62 15.99 -4.41
N PRO A 113 -9.59 16.47 -5.67
CA PRO A 113 -8.49 17.29 -6.18
C PRO A 113 -8.27 18.56 -5.36
N GLU A 114 -9.33 19.12 -4.77
CA GLU A 114 -9.30 20.32 -3.93
C GLU A 114 -8.51 20.15 -2.62
N ARG A 115 -8.41 18.92 -2.09
CA ARG A 115 -7.65 18.64 -0.86
C ARG A 115 -6.15 18.48 -1.12
N TYR A 116 -5.77 18.24 -2.37
CA TYR A 116 -4.39 18.01 -2.81
C TYR A 116 -3.88 19.16 -3.67
N ARG A 117 -4.21 20.41 -3.29
CA ARG A 117 -3.41 21.54 -3.77
C ARG A 117 -1.99 21.34 -3.23
N PRO A 118 -0.98 21.15 -4.09
CA PRO A 118 0.40 21.20 -3.62
C PRO A 118 0.59 22.54 -2.93
N PRO A 119 1.28 22.60 -1.77
CA PRO A 119 1.65 23.90 -1.23
C PRO A 119 2.35 24.69 -2.32
N GLU A 120 2.00 25.97 -2.50
CA GLU A 120 2.75 26.88 -3.34
C GLU A 120 4.12 27.06 -2.67
N ILE A 121 5.05 26.18 -3.02
CA ILE A 121 6.43 26.29 -2.58
C ILE A 121 7.06 27.34 -3.51
N GLU A 122 7.23 28.55 -2.99
CA GLU A 122 8.16 29.49 -3.59
C GLU A 122 9.56 28.89 -3.47
N TYR A 123 10.04 28.30 -4.56
CA TYR A 123 11.43 27.87 -4.61
C TYR A 123 12.31 29.13 -4.57
N PRO A 124 13.24 29.26 -3.60
CA PRO A 124 14.22 30.32 -3.67
C PRO A 124 14.97 30.21 -5.00
N PRO A 125 15.36 31.34 -5.62
CA PRO A 125 16.08 31.31 -6.89
C PRO A 125 17.30 30.40 -6.75
N TYR A 126 17.36 29.36 -7.57
CA TYR A 126 18.44 28.39 -7.58
C TYR A 126 19.77 29.12 -7.84
N LYS A 127 20.56 29.33 -6.79
CA LYS A 127 21.95 29.80 -6.93
C LYS A 127 22.81 28.58 -7.20
N GLY A 128 22.93 28.22 -8.48
CA GLY A 128 23.88 27.20 -8.90
C GLY A 128 25.30 27.56 -8.47
N PRO A 129 26.18 26.57 -8.17
CA PRO A 129 27.55 26.82 -7.74
C PRO A 129 28.49 27.32 -8.85
N CYS A 130 27.97 27.76 -9.99
CA CYS A 130 28.77 28.22 -11.11
C CYS A 130 27.98 29.21 -11.98
N GLY A 131 28.33 30.50 -11.86
CA GLY A 131 28.26 31.51 -12.93
C GLY A 131 26.90 31.88 -13.51
N ASN A 132 26.46 33.10 -13.21
CA ASN A 132 25.50 33.97 -13.92
C ASN A 132 25.02 33.51 -15.32
N GLY A 133 24.18 32.48 -15.39
CA GLY A 133 23.38 32.15 -16.55
C GLY A 133 21.91 32.36 -16.21
N VAL A 134 21.38 33.52 -16.56
CA VAL A 134 19.93 33.73 -16.58
C VAL A 134 19.38 32.83 -17.68
N LEU A 135 18.62 31.80 -17.30
CA LEU A 135 17.76 31.08 -18.23
C LEU A 135 16.52 31.95 -18.44
N GLU A 136 16.52 32.74 -19.52
CA GLU A 136 15.29 33.34 -20.04
C GLU A 136 14.42 32.21 -20.60
N VAL A 137 13.14 32.19 -20.18
CA VAL A 137 12.09 31.31 -20.68
C VAL A 137 11.35 32.02 -21.80
#